data_AF-A0A6C0IE59-F1
#
_entry.id   AF-A0A6C0IE59-F1
#
_cell.length_a   1.000
_cell.length_b   1.000
_cell.length_c   1.000
_cell.angle_alpha   90.00
_cell.angle_beta   90.00
_cell.angle_gamma   90.00
#
_symmetry.space_group_name_H-M   'P 1'
#
loop_
_entity.id
_entity.type
_entity.pdbx_description
1 polymer ?
#
loop_
_entity_poly.entity_id
_entity_poly.type
_entity_poly.pdbx_seq_one_letter_code
_entity_poly.pdbx_strand_id
1 'polypeptide(L)'
;MKDNISFTIIEDSNSNSNSEDLFQMLDEFKMEDNNLNKDMLPYLIHYNENYTVKELLLIGEYYGIIKEFKLNKCNKEQIIDILVNFESNPLNCDIISKRKNMWFYVNELKNDKFMKKYVLW
;
A
#
# COMPACT_ATOMS: atom_id res chain seq x y z
N MET A 1 38.81 -9.15 -10.88
CA MET A 1 38.22 -9.89 -9.74
C MET A 1 37.00 -9.10 -9.30
N LYS A 2 35.81 -9.70 -9.31
CA LYS A 2 34.60 -9.08 -8.76
C LYS A 2 34.54 -9.47 -7.29
N ASP A 3 34.71 -8.50 -6.42
CA ASP A 3 34.58 -8.72 -4.98
C ASP A 3 33.11 -8.93 -4.66
N ASN A 4 32.78 -10.15 -4.22
CA ASN A 4 31.43 -10.46 -3.77
C ASN A 4 31.21 -9.77 -2.42
N ILE A 5 30.24 -8.87 -2.36
CA ILE A 5 29.79 -8.25 -1.12
C ILE A 5 28.96 -9.28 -0.36
N SER A 6 29.45 -9.71 0.80
CA SER A 6 28.74 -10.56 1.76
C SER A 6 28.11 -9.67 2.82
N PHE A 7 26.78 -9.75 2.99
CA PHE A 7 26.08 -9.10 4.10
C PHE A 7 25.62 -10.17 5.10
N THR A 8 25.95 -9.95 6.37
CA THR A 8 25.41 -10.72 7.50
C THR A 8 24.43 -9.80 8.21
N ILE A 9 23.17 -10.22 8.33
CA ILE A 9 22.18 -9.51 9.14
C ILE A 9 22.54 -9.80 10.60
N ILE A 10 23.00 -8.77 11.30
CA ILE A 10 23.12 -8.79 12.76
C ILE A 10 21.80 -8.21 13.27
N GLU A 11 20.95 -9.07 13.84
CA GLU A 11 19.74 -8.62 14.50
C GLU A 11 20.13 -7.94 15.81
N ASP A 12 20.27 -6.62 15.80
CA ASP A 12 20.29 -5.82 17.01
C ASP A 12 18.88 -5.82 17.59
N SER A 13 18.66 -6.62 18.64
CA SER A 13 17.40 -6.78 19.36
C SER A 13 17.00 -5.56 20.21
N ASN A 14 17.42 -4.36 19.83
CA ASN A 14 17.23 -3.15 20.63
C ASN A 14 16.83 -1.92 19.82
N SER A 15 15.96 -2.08 18.82
CA SER A 15 15.14 -0.98 18.33
C SER A 15 13.86 -0.90 19.15
N ASN A 16 13.81 0.02 20.10
CA ASN A 16 12.62 0.40 20.85
C ASN A 16 11.66 1.22 19.95
N SER A 17 11.32 0.67 18.79
CA SER A 17 10.15 1.07 18.01
C SER A 17 8.93 0.41 18.64
N ASN A 18 7.84 1.16 18.85
CA ASN A 18 6.56 0.70 19.45
C ASN A 18 5.99 -0.57 18.79
N SER A 19 6.63 -1.71 19.00
CA SER A 19 6.21 -3.01 18.48
C SER A 19 4.92 -3.43 19.16
N GLU A 20 4.73 -3.02 20.42
CA GLU A 20 3.52 -3.32 21.21
C GLU A 20 2.26 -2.72 20.59
N ASP A 21 2.30 -1.47 20.10
CA ASP A 21 1.16 -0.86 19.38
C ASP A 21 0.82 -1.63 18.10
N LEU A 22 1.86 -2.07 17.36
CA LEU A 22 1.69 -2.87 16.16
C LEU A 22 1.10 -4.26 16.48
N PHE A 23 1.58 -4.90 17.56
CA PHE A 23 1.08 -6.18 18.06
C PHE A 23 -0.36 -6.09 18.57
N GLN A 24 -0.75 -4.95 19.12
CA GLN A 24 -2.11 -4.71 19.60
C GLN A 24 -3.08 -4.46 18.44
N MET A 25 -2.67 -3.70 17.41
CA MET A 25 -3.40 -3.61 16.13
C MET A 25 -3.50 -4.98 15.45
N LEU A 26 -2.44 -5.79 15.49
CA LEU A 26 -2.40 -7.16 14.99
C LEU A 26 -3.42 -8.07 15.67
N ASP A 27 -3.59 -7.96 16.99
CA ASP A 27 -4.54 -8.78 17.73
C ASP A 27 -5.99 -8.31 17.55
N GLU A 28 -6.22 -7.02 17.32
CA GLU A 28 -7.54 -6.50 16.89
C GLU A 28 -7.92 -7.01 15.49
N PHE A 29 -6.98 -7.06 14.53
CA PHE A 29 -7.21 -7.60 13.18
C PHE A 29 -7.36 -9.14 13.13
N LYS A 30 -6.63 -9.89 13.98
CA LYS A 30 -6.67 -11.37 14.00
C LYS A 30 -7.99 -11.95 14.48
N MET A 31 -8.80 -11.19 15.22
CA MET A 31 -10.05 -11.69 15.77
C MET A 31 -11.16 -11.82 14.71
N GLU A 32 -10.99 -11.26 13.50
CA GLU A 32 -12.02 -11.27 12.46
C GLU A 32 -11.77 -12.22 11.27
N ASP A 33 -10.53 -12.62 10.96
CA ASP A 33 -10.31 -13.53 9.82
C ASP A 33 -9.07 -14.45 9.97
N ASN A 34 -9.31 -15.77 10.03
CA ASN A 34 -8.27 -16.82 10.13
C ASN A 34 -7.44 -17.00 8.83
N ASN A 35 -7.67 -16.16 7.81
CA ASN A 35 -7.09 -16.29 6.47
C ASN A 35 -6.15 -15.14 6.08
N LEU A 36 -5.79 -14.25 7.02
CA LEU A 36 -4.95 -13.10 6.71
C LEU A 36 -3.53 -13.56 6.35
N ASN A 37 -3.18 -13.46 5.07
CA ASN A 37 -1.81 -13.73 4.62
C ASN A 37 -0.88 -12.68 5.24
N LYS A 38 0.05 -13.12 6.09
CA LYS A 38 1.00 -12.25 6.82
C LYS A 38 1.79 -11.33 5.88
N ASP A 39 1.99 -11.75 4.63
CA ASP A 39 2.71 -10.97 3.61
C ASP A 39 1.91 -9.74 3.12
N MET A 40 0.59 -9.70 3.34
CA MET A 40 -0.28 -8.59 2.95
C MET A 40 -0.36 -7.48 4.00
N LEU A 41 -0.01 -7.78 5.26
CA LEU A 41 -0.12 -6.84 6.40
C LEU A 41 0.54 -5.48 6.16
N PRO A 42 1.78 -5.38 5.64
CA PRO A 42 2.41 -4.09 5.40
C PRO A 42 1.60 -3.20 4.45
N TYR A 43 0.91 -3.80 3.47
CA TYR A 43 0.10 -3.06 2.51
C TYR A 43 -1.22 -2.57 3.13
N LEU A 44 -1.85 -3.39 3.98
CA LEU A 44 -3.05 -3.00 4.73
C LEU A 44 -2.76 -1.77 5.61
N ILE A 45 -1.68 -1.82 6.38
CA ILE A 45 -1.25 -0.71 7.24
C ILE A 45 -0.91 0.52 6.40
N HIS A 46 -0.12 0.35 5.34
CA HIS A 46 0.27 1.44 4.46
C HIS A 46 -0.95 2.18 3.89
N TYR A 47 -1.95 1.46 3.38
CA TYR A 47 -3.16 2.06 2.86
C TYR A 47 -4.03 2.71 3.95
N ASN A 48 -4.08 2.12 5.14
CA ASN A 48 -4.87 2.69 6.23
C ASN A 48 -4.29 4.02 6.72
N GLU A 49 -2.97 4.12 6.87
CA GLU A 49 -2.32 5.30 7.44
C GLU A 49 -2.13 6.44 6.45
N ASN A 50 -1.85 6.12 5.18
CA ASN A 50 -1.36 7.11 4.23
C ASN A 50 -2.41 7.60 3.21
N TYR A 51 -3.60 7.02 3.20
CA TYR A 51 -4.61 7.32 2.19
C TYR A 51 -5.98 7.62 2.80
N THR A 52 -6.62 8.64 2.25
CA THR A 52 -8.03 8.94 2.50
C THR A 52 -8.93 8.03 1.65
N VAL A 53 -10.20 7.88 2.07
CA VAL A 53 -11.19 7.13 1.29
C VAL A 53 -11.27 7.63 -0.16
N LYS A 54 -11.22 8.95 -0.38
CA LYS A 54 -11.27 9.51 -1.74
C LYS A 54 -10.10 9.04 -2.60
N GLU A 55 -8.90 9.00 -2.05
CA GLU A 55 -7.71 8.55 -2.78
C GLU A 55 -7.77 7.04 -3.06
N LEU A 56 -8.26 6.23 -2.11
CA LEU A 56 -8.47 4.80 -2.32
C LEU A 56 -9.48 4.53 -3.44
N LEU A 57 -10.56 5.33 -3.52
CA LEU A 57 -11.53 5.24 -4.61
C LEU A 57 -10.89 5.60 -5.97
N LEU A 58 -10.01 6.61 -6.03
CA LEU A 58 -9.28 6.95 -7.26
C LEU A 58 -8.38 5.80 -7.72
N ILE A 59 -7.73 5.09 -6.78
CA ILE A 59 -6.95 3.89 -7.10
C ILE A 59 -7.86 2.81 -7.69
N GLY A 60 -9.01 2.54 -7.08
CA GLY A 60 -9.98 1.57 -7.61
C GLY A 60 -10.57 1.97 -8.96
N GLU A 61 -10.73 3.27 -9.22
CA GLU A 61 -11.13 3.78 -10.52
C GLU A 61 -10.07 3.52 -11.59
N TYR A 62 -8.79 3.76 -11.28
CA TYR A 62 -7.68 3.43 -12.16
C TYR A 62 -7.62 1.92 -12.47
N TYR A 63 -7.89 1.06 -11.49
CA TYR A 63 -7.94 -0.40 -11.68
C TYR A 63 -9.23 -0.90 -12.36
N GLY A 64 -10.25 -0.05 -12.52
CA GLY A 64 -11.53 -0.45 -13.09
C GLY A 64 -12.45 -1.22 -12.15
N ILE A 65 -12.11 -1.31 -10.85
CA ILE A 65 -12.86 -2.06 -9.82
C ILE A 65 -13.78 -1.18 -8.97
N ILE A 66 -13.84 0.12 -9.26
CA ILE A 66 -14.69 1.10 -8.54
C ILE A 66 -16.18 0.70 -8.45
N LYS A 67 -16.66 -0.10 -9.41
CA LYS A 67 -18.04 -0.61 -9.42
C LYS A 67 -18.32 -1.53 -8.24
N GLU A 68 -17.35 -2.33 -7.82
CA GLU A 68 -17.47 -3.25 -6.68
C GLU A 68 -17.66 -2.46 -5.38
N PHE A 69 -16.91 -1.36 -5.20
CA PHE A 69 -17.03 -0.51 -4.02
C PHE A 69 -18.40 0.17 -3.92
N LYS A 70 -18.88 0.70 -5.06
CA LYS A 70 -20.13 1.45 -5.13
C LYS A 70 -21.35 0.54 -4.96
N LEU A 71 -21.32 -0.64 -5.56
CA LEU A 71 -22.43 -1.60 -5.47
C LEU A 71 -22.58 -2.13 -4.04
N ASN A 72 -21.46 -2.43 -3.39
CA ASN A 72 -21.45 -3.09 -2.08
C ASN A 72 -21.42 -2.10 -0.90
N LYS A 73 -21.36 -0.78 -1.16
CA LYS A 73 -21.26 0.28 -0.14
C LYS A 73 -20.13 0.03 0.86
N CYS A 74 -18.96 -0.32 0.34
CA CYS A 74 -17.80 -0.70 1.16
C CYS A 74 -17.37 0.44 2.10
N ASN A 75 -17.02 0.08 3.35
CA ASN A 75 -16.32 0.96 4.27
C ASN A 75 -14.83 1.08 3.90
N LYS A 76 -14.05 1.90 4.62
CA LYS A 76 -12.63 2.13 4.30
C LYS A 76 -11.81 0.83 4.35
N GLU A 77 -11.98 0.02 5.38
CA GLU A 77 -11.27 -1.25 5.58
C GLU A 77 -11.55 -2.23 4.43
N GLN A 78 -12.82 -2.41 4.07
CA GLN A 78 -13.23 -3.26 2.96
C GLN A 78 -12.64 -2.78 1.62
N ILE A 79 -12.56 -1.47 1.40
CA ILE A 79 -11.90 -0.92 0.20
C ILE A 79 -10.41 -1.28 0.20
N ILE A 80 -9.74 -1.14 1.35
CA ILE A 80 -8.33 -1.50 1.51
C ILE A 80 -8.12 -2.99 1.24
N ASP A 81 -8.95 -3.86 1.81
CA ASP A 81 -8.84 -5.31 1.61
C ASP A 81 -8.99 -5.70 0.15
N ILE A 82 -9.99 -5.14 -0.55
CA ILE A 82 -10.19 -5.41 -1.98
C ILE A 82 -8.98 -4.90 -2.79
N LEU A 83 -8.44 -3.72 -2.47
CA LEU A 83 -7.26 -3.18 -3.14
C LEU A 83 -6.04 -4.07 -2.92
N VAL A 84 -5.77 -4.48 -1.67
CA VAL A 84 -4.61 -5.32 -1.35
C VAL A 84 -4.74 -6.70 -1.99
N ASN A 85 -5.95 -7.27 -2.00
CA ASN A 85 -6.21 -8.55 -2.66
C ASN A 85 -6.03 -8.43 -4.18
N PHE A 86 -6.52 -7.35 -4.79
CA PHE A 86 -6.28 -7.04 -6.21
C PHE A 86 -4.79 -6.89 -6.51
N GLU A 87 -4.04 -6.19 -5.65
CA GLU A 87 -2.60 -5.97 -5.83
C GLU A 87 -1.75 -7.22 -5.62
N SER A 88 -2.24 -8.17 -4.83
CA SER A 88 -1.56 -9.43 -4.55
C SER A 88 -1.69 -10.45 -5.68
N ASN A 89 -2.62 -10.24 -6.61
CA ASN A 89 -2.75 -11.10 -7.78
C ASN A 89 -1.62 -10.81 -8.79
N PRO A 90 -0.74 -11.78 -9.09
CA PRO A 90 0.38 -11.57 -10.00
C PRO A 90 -0.05 -11.22 -11.43
N LEU A 91 -1.28 -11.55 -11.84
CA LEU A 91 -1.83 -11.17 -13.15
C LEU A 91 -2.05 -9.66 -13.28
N ASN A 92 -2.16 -8.94 -12.15
CA ASN A 92 -2.36 -7.50 -12.12
C ASN A 92 -1.04 -6.72 -12.03
N CYS A 93 0.12 -7.39 -12.00
CA CYS A 93 1.42 -6.75 -11.77
C CYS A 93 1.70 -5.57 -12.73
N ASP A 94 1.31 -5.69 -14.00
CA ASP A 94 1.51 -4.66 -15.02
C ASP A 94 0.70 -3.39 -14.74
N ILE A 95 -0.60 -3.52 -14.42
CA ILE A 95 -1.46 -2.37 -14.16
C ILE A 95 -1.06 -1.66 -12.85
N ILE A 96 -0.66 -2.43 -11.84
CA ILE A 96 -0.17 -1.91 -10.56
C ILE A 96 1.14 -1.14 -10.77
N SER A 97 2.09 -1.72 -11.51
CA SER A 97 3.38 -1.08 -11.80
C SER A 97 3.19 0.23 -12.56
N LYS A 98 2.32 0.25 -13.56
CA LYS A 98 1.98 1.47 -14.30
C LYS A 98 1.39 2.55 -13.39
N ARG A 99 0.48 2.18 -12.47
CA ARG A 99 -0.10 3.13 -11.50
C ARG A 99 0.99 3.72 -10.59
N LYS A 100 1.81 2.86 -9.99
CA LYS A 100 2.88 3.28 -9.06
C LYS A 100 3.89 4.19 -9.76
N ASN A 101 4.30 3.84 -10.98
CA ASN A 101 5.20 4.67 -11.79
C ASN A 101 4.58 6.01 -12.17
N MET A 102 3.30 6.04 -12.56
CA MET A 102 2.61 7.29 -12.86
C MET A 102 2.62 8.23 -11.65
N TRP A 103 2.26 7.73 -10.47
CA TRP A 103 2.25 8.53 -9.25
C TRP A 103 3.64 8.97 -8.80
N PHE A 104 4.65 8.12 -8.99
CA PHE A 104 6.04 8.50 -8.77
C PHE A 104 6.42 9.72 -9.62
N TYR A 105 6.18 9.67 -10.93
CA TYR A 105 6.50 10.80 -11.81
C TYR A 105 5.68 12.06 -11.50
N VAL A 106 4.40 11.92 -11.17
CA VAL A 106 3.58 13.05 -10.74
C VAL A 106 4.17 13.70 -9.47
N ASN A 107 4.62 12.90 -8.51
CA ASN A 107 5.23 13.41 -7.30
C ASN A 107 6.56 14.14 -7.57
N GLU A 108 7.40 13.59 -8.44
CA GLU A 108 8.63 14.25 -8.89
C GLU A 108 8.33 15.62 -9.53
N LEU A 109 7.32 15.68 -10.41
CA LEU A 109 6.91 16.92 -11.06
C LEU A 109 6.31 17.94 -10.08
N LYS A 110 5.61 17.50 -9.03
CA LYS A 110 5.10 18.37 -7.97
C LYS A 110 6.21 18.97 -7.11
N ASN A 111 7.32 18.23 -6.93
CA ASN A 111 8.47 18.68 -6.16
C ASN A 111 9.46 19.53 -6.98
N ASP A 112 9.38 19.47 -8.31
CA ASP A 112 10.19 20.32 -9.17
C ASP A 112 9.79 21.80 -9.10
N LYS A 113 10.79 22.68 -9.02
CA LYS A 113 10.58 24.13 -8.84
C LYS A 113 9.85 24.78 -10.01
N PHE A 114 10.07 24.30 -11.23
CA PHE A 114 9.53 24.89 -12.45
C PHE A 114 8.21 24.23 -12.85
N MET A 115 8.14 22.90 -12.78
CA MET A 115 7.01 22.11 -13.27
C MET A 115 5.81 22.12 -12.34
N LYS A 116 6.00 22.32 -11.02
CA LYS A 116 4.89 22.26 -10.04
C LYS A 116 3.69 23.14 -10.38
N LYS A 117 3.90 24.30 -11.02
CA LYS A 117 2.84 25.24 -11.41
C LYS A 117 1.98 24.74 -12.59
N TYR A 118 2.43 23.70 -13.28
CA TYR A 118 1.73 23.07 -14.41
C TYR A 118 1.09 21.73 -14.03
N VAL A 119 1.39 21.18 -12.85
CA VAL A 119 0.74 19.96 -12.37
C VAL A 119 -0.61 20.33 -11.76
N LEU A 120 -1.68 20.04 -12.50
CA LEU A 120 -3.06 20.23 -12.04
C LEU A 120 -3.58 18.93 -11.44
N TRP A 121 -4.15 19.01 -10.24
CA TRP A 121 -4.82 17.90 -9.57
C TRP A 121 -6.03 18.40 -8.80
#